data_AF-A0A948ANE8-F1
#
_entry.id   AF-A0A948ANE8-F1
#
_cell.length_a   1.000
_cell.length_b   1.000
_cell.length_c   1.000
_cell.angle_alpha   90.00
_cell.angle_beta   90.00
_cell.angle_gamma   90.00
#
_symmetry.space_group_name_H-M   'P 1'
#
loop_
_entity.id
_entity.type
_entity.pdbx_description
1 polymer ?
#
loop_
_entity_poly.entity_id
_entity_poly.type
_entity_poly.pdbx_seq_one_letter_code
_entity_poly.pdbx_strand_id
1 'polypeptide(L)' 'MNTLLSTIIQAGQVKGLNQADIARLAGIHPGSLSRALSSGRCQLVTAEALARAVGLRIVCVADNDLAEQLIKGSVF' A
#
# COMPACT_ATOMS: atom_id res chain seq x y z
N MET A 1 13.13 0.82 7.93
CA MET A 1 13.05 1.15 6.50
C MET A 1 11.57 1.07 6.09
N ASN A 2 10.94 2.18 5.74
CA ASN A 2 9.51 2.19 5.40
C ASN A 2 9.34 1.81 3.93
N THR A 3 8.65 0.70 3.67
CA THR A 3 8.31 0.23 2.32
C THR A 3 6.87 0.61 1.97
N LEU A 4 6.52 0.52 0.68
CA LEU A 4 5.13 0.66 0.25
C LEU A 4 4.20 -0.30 0.99
N LEU A 5 4.60 -1.57 1.14
CA LEU A 5 3.80 -2.58 1.82
C LEU A 5 3.60 -2.25 3.31
N SER A 6 4.65 -1.83 4.02
CA SER A 6 4.50 -1.44 5.43
C SER A 6 3.57 -0.23 5.60
N THR A 7 3.62 0.72 4.67
CA THR A 7 2.70 1.87 4.65
C THR A 7 1.25 1.43 4.48
N ILE A 8 0.98 0.51 3.54
CA ILE A 8 -0.35 -0.07 3.31
C ILE A 8 -0.85 -0.80 4.58
N ILE A 9 0.00 -1.62 5.20
CA ILE A 9 -0.37 -2.35 6.43
C ILE A 9 -0.66 -1.39 7.59
N GLN A 10 0.16 -0.36 7.76
CA GLN A 10 -0.04 0.64 8.80
C GLN A 10 -1.38 1.39 8.61
N ALA A 11 -1.74 1.73 7.36
CA ALA A 11 -3.03 2.35 7.06
C ALA A 11 -4.22 1.44 7.43
N GLY A 12 -4.08 0.13 7.23
CA GLY A 12 -5.08 -0.85 7.68
C GLY A 12 -5.15 -0.97 9.20
N GLN A 13 -4.00 -0.97 9.88
CA GLN A 13 -3.93 -1.04 11.34
C GLN A 13 -4.60 0.15 12.03
N VAL A 14 -4.48 1.36 11.48
CA VAL A 14 -5.20 2.55 11.97
C VAL A 14 -6.73 2.36 11.91
N LYS A 15 -7.22 1.49 11.02
CA LYS A 15 -8.64 1.12 10.90
C LYS A 15 -9.02 -0.13 11.71
N GLY A 16 -8.13 -0.62 12.57
CA GLY A 16 -8.36 -1.81 13.39
C GLY A 16 -8.19 -3.15 12.65
N LEU A 17 -7.65 -3.14 11.44
CA LEU A 17 -7.41 -4.37 10.67
C LEU A 17 -6.06 -4.97 11.03
N ASN A 18 -6.01 -6.28 11.29
CA ASN A 18 -4.75 -7.01 11.36
C ASN A 18 -4.29 -7.45 9.96
N GLN A 19 -3.07 -7.98 9.84
CA GLN A 19 -2.51 -8.41 8.54
C GLN A 19 -3.33 -9.52 7.86
N ALA A 20 -3.93 -10.42 8.64
CA ALA A 20 -4.76 -11.49 8.09
C ALA A 20 -6.08 -10.95 7.52
N ASP A 21 -6.69 -9.95 8.18
CA ASP A 21 -7.85 -9.24 7.66
C ASP A 21 -7.54 -8.51 6.36
N ILE A 22 -6.41 -7.80 6.31
CA ILE A 22 -5.98 -7.09 5.11
C ILE A 22 -5.74 -8.08 3.95
N ALA A 23 -5.07 -9.20 4.21
CA ALA A 23 -4.84 -10.24 3.21
C ALA A 23 -6.17 -10.81 2.68
N ARG A 24 -7.10 -11.12 3.60
CA ARG A 24 -8.44 -11.64 3.28
C ARG A 24 -9.25 -10.64 2.43
N LEU A 25 -9.27 -9.36 2.81
CA LEU A 25 -9.95 -8.30 2.07
C LEU A 25 -9.34 -8.06 0.69
N ALA A 26 -8.02 -8.25 0.56
CA ALA A 26 -7.31 -8.18 -0.71
C ALA A 26 -7.45 -9.44 -1.58
N GLY A 27 -8.15 -10.48 -1.09
CA GLY A 27 -8.33 -11.74 -1.80
C GLY A 27 -7.04 -12.56 -1.93
N ILE A 28 -6.08 -12.37 -1.03
CA ILE A 28 -4.80 -13.10 -1.04
C ILE A 28 -4.61 -13.94 0.23
N HIS A 29 -3.84 -15.02 0.09
CA HIS A 29 -3.50 -15.86 1.23
C HIS A 29 -2.59 -15.12 2.23
N PRO A 30 -2.82 -15.18 3.55
CA PRO A 30 -1.99 -14.50 4.56
C PRO A 30 -0.49 -14.84 4.46
N GLY A 31 -0.17 -16.11 4.16
CA GLY A 31 1.21 -16.55 3.93
C GLY A 31 1.88 -15.91 2.70
N SER A 32 1.11 -15.44 1.71
CA SER A 32 1.65 -14.67 0.58
C SER A 32 1.99 -13.24 1.00
N LEU A 33 1.15 -12.61 1.83
CA LEU A 33 1.45 -11.30 2.40
C LEU A 33 2.70 -11.34 3.29
N SER A 34 2.81 -12.34 4.16
CA SER A 34 3.99 -12.51 5.02
C SER A 34 5.28 -12.65 4.22
N ARG A 35 5.29 -13.47 3.16
CA ARG A 35 6.44 -13.60 2.24
C ARG A 35 6.74 -12.30 1.49
N ALA A 36 5.73 -11.55 1.09
CA ALA A 36 5.93 -10.27 0.43
C ALA A 36 6.60 -9.25 1.36
N LEU A 37 6.18 -9.21 2.63
CA LEU A 37 6.78 -8.34 3.65
C LEU A 37 8.22 -8.74 3.98
N SER A 38 8.53 -10.04 4.09
CA SER A 38 9.89 -10.49 4.40
C SER A 38 10.86 -10.37 3.23
N SER A 39 10.41 -10.64 2.01
CA SER A 39 11.25 -10.54 0.81
C SER A 39 11.38 -9.12 0.25
N GLY A 40 10.48 -8.22 0.63
CA GLY A 40 10.35 -6.89 0.04
C GLY A 40 9.88 -6.90 -1.43
N ARG A 41 9.45 -8.06 -1.94
CA ARG A 41 9.01 -8.24 -3.34
C ARG A 41 7.54 -8.59 -3.41
N CYS A 42 6.85 -7.98 -4.35
CA CYS A 42 5.41 -8.12 -4.55
C CYS A 42 5.07 -7.76 -6.00
N GLN A 43 4.12 -8.47 -6.59
CA GLN A 43 3.57 -8.06 -7.88
C GLN A 43 2.74 -6.80 -7.70
N LEU A 44 2.81 -5.86 -8.66
CA LEU A 44 2.07 -4.59 -8.58
C LEU A 44 0.57 -4.83 -8.35
N VAL A 45 -0.03 -5.79 -9.05
CA VAL A 45 -1.45 -6.16 -8.89
C VAL A 45 -1.79 -6.57 -7.46
N THR A 46 -0.88 -7.27 -6.78
CA THR A 46 -1.07 -7.64 -5.36
C THR A 46 -0.94 -6.42 -4.45
N ALA A 47 0.01 -5.52 -4.71
CA ALA A 47 0.15 -4.28 -3.96
C ALA A 47 -1.09 -3.39 -4.11
N GLU A 48 -1.66 -3.30 -5.32
CA GLU A 48 -2.89 -2.57 -5.59
C GLU A 48 -4.10 -3.19 -4.86
N ALA A 49 -4.22 -4.52 -4.86
CA ALA A 49 -5.28 -5.20 -4.12
C ALA A 49 -5.20 -4.92 -2.62
N LEU A 50 -3.99 -4.97 -2.04
CA LEU A 50 -3.74 -4.62 -0.64
C LEU A 50 -4.06 -3.15 -0.35
N ALA A 51 -3.66 -2.22 -1.21
CA ALA A 51 -3.98 -0.81 -1.07
C ALA A 51 -5.50 -0.59 -1.06
N ARG A 52 -6.23 -1.19 -2.01
CA ARG A 52 -7.70 -1.09 -2.07
C ARG A 52 -8.37 -1.66 -0.82
N ALA A 53 -7.87 -2.79 -0.31
CA ALA A 53 -8.40 -3.43 0.90
C ALA A 53 -8.36 -2.51 2.14
N VAL A 54 -7.39 -1.58 2.20
CA VAL A 54 -7.27 -0.59 3.27
C VAL A 54 -7.79 0.79 2.89
N GLY A 55 -8.45 0.94 1.74
CA GLY A 55 -9.00 2.21 1.26
C GLY A 55 -7.98 3.20 0.71
N LEU A 56 -6.86 2.71 0.18
CA LEU A 56 -5.86 3.47 -0.55
C LEU A 56 -5.92 3.18 -2.05
N ARG A 57 -5.29 4.04 -2.85
CA ARG A 57 -5.02 3.81 -4.28
C ARG A 57 -3.55 4.05 -4.56
N ILE A 58 -2.97 3.21 -5.43
CA ILE A 58 -1.64 3.44 -6.00
C ILE A 58 -1.84 4.20 -7.31
N VAL A 59 -1.06 5.26 -7.52
CA VAL A 59 -1.07 6.03 -8.77
C VAL A 59 0.34 6.36 -9.21
N CYS A 60 0.55 6.37 -10.52
CA CYS A 60 1.74 6.94 -11.12
C CYS A 60 1.57 8.46 -11.17
N VAL A 61 2.57 9.17 -10.67
CA VAL A 61 2.69 10.62 -10.83
C VAL A 61 3.87 10.89 -11.76
N ALA A 62 3.84 12.01 -12.47
CA ALA A 62 5.00 12.43 -13.26
C ALA A 62 6.20 12.58 -12.32
N ASP A 63 7.38 12.16 -12.77
CA ASP A 63 8.65 12.36 -12.07
C ASP A 63 9.08 13.82 -12.24
N ASN A 64 8.31 14.70 -11.60
CA ASN A 64 8.45 16.15 -11.62
C ASN A 64 7.98 16.68 -10.27
N ASP A 65 8.92 17.18 -9.49
CA ASP A 65 8.70 17.66 -8.12
C ASP A 65 7.59 18.71 -8.03
N LEU A 66 7.44 19.56 -9.05
CA LEU A 66 6.38 20.58 -9.07
C LEU A 66 4.99 19.95 -9.23
N ALA A 67 4.87 18.90 -10.04
CA ALA A 67 3.61 18.18 -10.23
C ALA A 67 3.21 17.40 -8.95
N GLU A 68 4.20 16.83 -8.25
CA GLU A 68 3.96 16.16 -6.97
C GLU A 68 3.47 17.14 -5.89
N GLN A 69 4.09 18.32 -5.79
CA GLN A 69 3.65 19.37 -4.86
C GLN A 69 2.24 19.87 -5.20
N LEU A 70 1.91 20.03 -6.49
CA LEU A 70 0.57 20.42 -6.94
C LEU A 70 -0.49 19.40 -6.51
N ILE A 71 -0.23 18.11 -6.72
CA ILE A 71 -1.17 17.03 -6.35
C ILE A 71 -1.36 16.92 -4.84
N LYS A 72 -0.31 17.17 -4.05
CA LYS A 72 -0.36 17.16 -2.59
C LYS A 72 -0.99 18.42 -1.99
N GLY A 73 -1.34 19.42 -2.81
CA GLY A 73 -1.88 20.69 -2.34
C GLY A 73 -0.87 21.50 -1.51
N SER A 74 0.42 21.28 -1.74
CA SER A 74 1.52 21.90 -0.99
C SER A 74 2.30 22.94 -1.80
N VAL A 75 1.74 23.39 -2.93
CA VAL A 75 2.23 24.58 -3.64
C VAL A 75 1.51 25.75 -3.03
N PHE A 76 2.28 26.61 -2.35
CA PHE A 76 1.89 27.90 -1.76
C PHE A 76 0.40 28.26 -1.74
#